data_AF-A0ABC8U2G1-F1
#
_entry.id   AF-A0ABC8U2G1-F1
#
_cell.length_a   1.000
_cell.length_b   1.000
_cell.length_c   1.000
_cell.angle_alpha   90.00
_cell.angle_beta   90.00
_cell.angle_gamma   90.00
#
_symmetry.space_group_name_H-M   'P 1'
#
loop_
_entity.id
_entity.type
_entity.pdbx_description
1 polymer ?
#
loop_
_entity_poly.entity_id
_entity_poly.type
_entity_poly.pdbx_seq_one_letter_code
_entity_poly.pdbx_strand_id
1 'polypeptide(L)' 'MIEVFCQWSVKVKKRGDDTKYVAKVLARGVECDIALLSVESKEFWKGAEPLHLGCLPRLQVVVFSSFFL' A
#
# COMPACT_ATOMS: atom_id res chain seq x y z
N MET A 1 0.17 6.53 -5.81
CA MET A 1 -1.24 6.42 -6.26
C MET A 1 -1.60 4.96 -6.40
N ILE A 2 -2.27 4.36 -5.41
CA ILE A 2 -2.91 3.06 -5.63
C ILE A 2 -4.24 3.39 -6.31
N GLU A 3 -4.28 3.28 -7.63
CA GLU A 3 -5.54 3.42 -8.38
C GLU A 3 -6.40 2.17 -8.12
N VAL A 4 -7.43 2.33 -7.29
CA VAL A 4 -8.46 1.30 -7.08
C VAL A 4 -9.58 1.54 -8.08
N PHE A 5 -9.44 0.96 -9.27
CA PHE A 5 -10.54 0.84 -10.23
C PHE A 5 -11.51 -0.28 -9.79
N CYS A 6 -12.80 -0.12 -10.05
CA CYS A 6 -13.87 -1.06 -9.69
C CYS A 6 -13.74 -2.42 -10.43
N GLN A 7 -12.79 -3.26 -9.99
CA GLN A 7 -12.58 -4.65 -10.43
C GLN A 7 -12.96 -5.60 -9.29
N TRP A 8 -13.61 -6.75 -9.60
CA TRP A 8 -13.89 -7.83 -8.62
C TRP A 8 -12.65 -8.30 -7.85
N SER A 9 -11.47 -8.10 -8.44
CA SER A 9 -10.18 -8.47 -7.86
C SER A 9 -9.34 -7.22 -7.57
N VAL A 10 -8.74 -7.18 -6.39
CA VAL A 10 -7.77 -6.14 -6.01
C VAL A 10 -6.43 -6.45 -6.68
N LYS A 11 -5.85 -5.46 -7.34
CA LYS A 11 -4.53 -5.58 -7.98
C LYS A 11 -3.61 -4.47 -7.52
N VAL A 12 -2.35 -4.80 -7.30
CA VAL A 12 -1.31 -3.87 -6.87
C VAL A 12 -0.16 -3.85 -7.89
N LYS A 13 0.52 -2.71 -7.96
CA LYS A 13 1.64 -2.45 -8.88
C LYS A 13 2.74 -1.74 -8.11
N LYS A 14 4.00 -2.11 -8.34
CA LYS A 14 5.15 -1.39 -7.75
C LYS A 14 5.46 -0.13 -8.53
N ARG A 15 6.10 0.83 -7.87
CA ARG A 15 6.65 2.01 -8.53
C ARG A 15 7.78 1.58 -9.47
N GLY A 16 7.66 1.89 -10.77
CA GLY A 16 8.65 1.55 -11.79
C GLY A 16 8.55 0.15 -12.41
N ASP A 17 7.56 -0.67 -12.04
CA ASP A 17 7.31 -1.99 -12.64
C ASP A 17 5.89 -2.03 -13.20
N ASP A 18 5.70 -2.39 -14.48
CA ASP A 18 4.40 -2.50 -15.15
C ASP A 18 3.59 -3.75 -14.78
N THR A 19 4.20 -4.69 -14.05
CA THR A 19 3.57 -5.93 -13.64
C THR A 19 2.49 -5.69 -12.59
N LYS A 20 1.27 -6.17 -12.88
CA LYS A 20 0.13 -6.14 -11.96
C LYS A 20 0.04 -7.46 -11.20
N TYR A 21 0.06 -7.39 -9.87
CA TYR A 21 -0.07 -8.55 -8.99
C TYR A 21 -1.46 -8.59 -8.36
N VAL A 22 -2.06 -9.77 -8.26
CA VAL A 22 -3.34 -9.96 -7.57
C VAL A 22 -3.09 -9.96 -6.07
N ALA A 23 -3.87 -9.15 -5.34
CA ALA A 23 -3.84 -9.08 -3.89
C ALA A 23 -5.13 -9.63 -3.28
N LYS A 24 -5.02 -10.21 -2.10
CA LYS A 24 -6.15 -10.67 -1.28
C LYS A 24 -6.37 -9.69 -0.13
N VAL A 25 -7.62 -9.39 0.18
CA VAL A 25 -7.97 -8.57 1.35
C VAL A 25 -7.93 -9.48 2.57
N LEU A 26 -7.06 -9.18 3.54
CA LEU A 26 -6.96 -9.91 4.81
C LEU A 26 -7.94 -9.35 5.86
N ALA A 27 -8.04 -8.03 5.94
CA ALA A 27 -8.91 -7.36 6.90
C ALA A 27 -9.37 -6.00 6.36
N ARG A 28 -10.56 -5.57 6.80
CA ARG A 28 -11.13 -4.24 6.50
C ARG A 28 -11.72 -3.65 7.77
N GLY A 29 -11.21 -2.49 8.18
CA GLY A 29 -11.80 -1.66 9.22
C GLY A 29 -12.59 -0.53 8.57
N VAL A 30 -13.92 -0.68 8.49
CA VAL A 30 -14.80 0.30 7.82
C VAL A 30 -14.83 1.63 8.56
N GLU A 31 -14.84 1.60 9.89
CA GLU A 31 -14.92 2.81 10.72
C GLU A 31 -13.65 3.66 10.64
N CYS A 32 -12.49 3.03 10.53
CA CYS A 32 -11.19 3.69 10.43
C CYS A 32 -10.74 3.96 8.99
N ASP A 33 -11.49 3.47 7.99
CA ASP A 33 -11.16 3.48 6.56
C ASP A 33 -9.78 2.86 6.23
N ILE A 34 -9.48 1.69 6.84
CA ILE A 34 -8.21 0.97 6.67
C ILE A 34 -8.47 -0.43 6.11
N ALA A 35 -7.61 -0.90 5.21
CA ALA A 35 -7.60 -2.28 4.73
C ALA A 35 -6.18 -2.87 4.73
N LEU A 36 -6.09 -4.15 5.10
CA LEU A 36 -4.85 -4.92 5.01
C LEU A 36 -4.93 -5.89 3.83
N LEU A 37 -3.89 -5.88 2.99
CA LEU A 37 -3.79 -6.70 1.79
C LEU A 37 -2.60 -7.66 1.89
N SER A 38 -2.72 -8.83 1.27
CA SER A 38 -1.62 -9.78 1.07
C SER A 38 -1.42 -10.08 -0.42
N VAL A 39 -0.17 -10.32 -0.81
CA VAL A 39 0.21 -10.69 -2.18
C VAL A 39 1.01 -11.99 -2.09
N GLU A 40 0.56 -13.03 -2.78
CA GLU A 40 1.18 -14.37 -2.73
C GLU A 40 2.47 -14.47 -3.55
N SER A 41 2.62 -13.64 -4.60
CA SER A 41 3.81 -13.66 -5.44
C SER A 41 5.04 -13.17 -4.66
N LYS A 42 6.06 -14.03 -4.53
CA LYS A 42 7.33 -13.69 -3.90
C LYS A 42 8.11 -12.62 -4.68
N GLU A 43 7.93 -12.55 -5.99
CA GLU A 43 8.56 -11.54 -6.86
C GLU A 43 8.09 -10.13 -6.48
N PHE A 44 6.84 -10.00 -6.03
CA PHE A 44 6.33 -8.76 -5.50
C PHE A 44 7.06 -8.31 -4.22
N TRP A 45 7.57 -9.22 -3.41
CA TRP A 45 8.30 -8.86 -2.19
C TRP A 45 9.82 -8.78 -2.39
N LYS A 46 10.33 -9.18 -3.56
CA LYS A 46 11.76 -9.12 -3.87
C LYS A 46 12.26 -7.67 -3.86
N GLY A 47 13.23 -7.40 -2.99
CA GLY A 47 13.84 -6.08 -2.80
C GLY A 47 12.90 -5.03 -2.19
N ALA A 48 11.77 -5.45 -1.63
CA ALA A 48 10.85 -4.54 -0.95
C ALA A 48 11.32 -4.30 0.50
N GLU A 49 11.43 -3.04 0.89
CA GLU A 49 11.69 -2.64 2.27
C GLU A 49 10.39 -2.13 2.90
N PRO A 50 9.90 -2.75 4.00
CA PRO A 50 8.70 -2.30 4.67
C PRO A 50 8.94 -0.95 5.34
N LEU A 51 7.94 -0.06 5.27
CA LEU A 51 7.99 1.22 5.97
C LEU A 51 7.81 1.01 7.48
N HIS A 52 8.60 1.76 8.25
CA HIS A 52 8.45 1.80 9.70
C HIS A 52 7.39 2.83 10.09
N LEU A 53 6.48 2.43 10.99
CA LEU A 53 5.51 3.36 11.57
C LEU A 53 6.24 4.29 12.55
N GLY A 54 6.13 5.60 12.30
CA GLY A 54 6.69 6.63 13.16
C GLY A 54 5.79 6.99 14.35
N CYS A 55 6.24 7.96 15.14
CA CYS A 55 5.47 8.51 16.24
C CYS A 55 4.45 9.54 15.75
N LEU A 56 3.49 9.88 16.62
CA LEU A 56 2.54 10.96 16.38
C LEU A 56 3.30 12.28 16.13
N PRO A 57 3.03 12.98 15.00
CA PRO A 57 3.69 14.22 14.69
C PRO A 57 3.24 15.33 15.66
N ARG A 58 4.16 16.26 15.96
CA ARG A 58 3.86 17.47 16.75
C ARG A 58 3.33 18.56 15.82
N LEU A 59 2.74 19.60 16.41
CA LEU A 59 2.31 20.78 15.66
C LEU A 59 3.50 21.41 14.92
N GLN A 60 3.29 21.86 13.68
CA GLN A 60 4.30 22.48 12.80
C GLN A 60 5.43 21.56 12.29
N VAL A 61 5.22 20.24 12.27
CA VAL A 61 6.15 19.29 11.62
C VAL A 61 5.88 19.19 10.12
N VAL A 62 6.94 19.10 9.31
CA VAL A 62 6.83 18.86 7.86
C VAL A 62 6.42 17.42 7.60
N VAL A 63 5.33 17.25 6.87
CA VAL A 63 4.84 15.94 6.44
C VAL A 63 4.99 15.85 4.92
N PHE A 64 5.74 14.85 4.47
CA PHE A 64 5.78 14.51 3.06
C PHE A 64 4.62 13.56 2.76
N SER A 65 3.80 13.91 1.78
CA SER A 65 2.91 12.93 1.18
C SER A 65 3.80 11.90 0.47
N SER A 66 3.76 10.63 0.91
CA SER A 66 4.52 9.50 0.34
C SER A 66 4.20 9.20 -1.13
N PHE A 67 3.55 10.11 -1.84
CA PHE A 67 3.30 10.04 -3.26
C PHE A 67 4.55 10.23 -4.13
N PHE A 68 5.63 10.81 -3.57
CA PHE A 68 6.83 11.18 -4.32
C PHE A 68 8.08 10.33 -4.05
N LEU A 69 8.03 9.38 -3.10
CA LEU A 69 9.10 8.41 -2.85
C LEU A 69 8.80 7.05 -3.47
#